data_AF-R1GP54-F1
#
_entry.id   AF-R1GP54-F1
#
_cell.length_a   1.000
_cell.length_b   1.000
_cell.length_c   1.000
_cell.angle_alpha   90.00
_cell.angle_beta   90.00
_cell.angle_gamma   90.00
#
_symmetry.space_group_name_H-M   'P 1'
#
loop_
_entity.id
_entity.type
_entity.pdbx_description
1 polymer ?
#
loop_
_entity_poly.entity_id
_entity_poly.type
_entity_poly.pdbx_seq_one_letter_code
_entity_poly.pdbx_strand_id
1 'polypeptide(L)'
;MFLDVALLWESQEACMKPRFPAQVHDENLDVLPSWSWMGWQGRIDVGSWKSGNDYLMARIRDGQTHTVPTVVWFVRESVETDLIRVESTWCKYRTAIEEHGREDLPDGWTKHRIPLGELVQADYDVIDHPDGRPYAYRRASGRKPDWDRFDQYENYLFPIPLASSSVAGENAMVAPKLFTPLLSGCTERTHLFLGPRGPDRSVEDAETHSRHKIPGPFTVVDGEGDWAGILQSNFEPVCNIEPRGQKVELVAISRGWCFEDVEDDDDDDYEESGGGSDRSKSRRKPIQEWDYPKRPRTGEKYEWYNVLWIERRKGTAYRKSVGRVERSVWERQRRDNTFLKLA
;
A
#
# COMPACT_ATOMS: atom_id res chain seq x y z
N MET A 1 1.18 -4.63 -10.30
CA MET A 1 1.74 -4.28 -8.98
C MET A 1 2.76 -3.16 -9.18
N PHE A 2 2.66 -2.10 -8.37
CA PHE A 2 3.50 -0.90 -8.47
C PHE A 2 4.50 -0.86 -7.31
N LEU A 3 5.71 -0.34 -7.53
CA LEU A 3 6.79 -0.42 -6.53
C LEU A 3 6.41 0.20 -5.18
N ASP A 4 5.82 1.40 -5.19
CA ASP A 4 5.41 2.12 -3.97
C ASP A 4 4.41 1.34 -3.11
N VAL A 5 3.55 0.55 -3.76
CA VAL A 5 2.59 -0.34 -3.10
C VAL A 5 3.24 -1.66 -2.72
N ALA A 6 4.11 -2.22 -3.58
CA ALA A 6 4.81 -3.47 -3.32
C ALA A 6 5.65 -3.39 -2.05
N LEU A 7 6.30 -2.24 -1.79
CA LEU A 7 7.07 -1.99 -0.57
C LEU A 7 6.23 -2.03 0.73
N LEU A 8 4.89 -1.97 0.64
CA LEU A 8 3.98 -2.02 1.79
C LEU A 8 3.70 -3.43 2.31
N TRP A 9 4.36 -4.47 1.77
CA TRP A 9 4.13 -5.84 2.20
C TRP A 9 4.33 -6.01 3.71
N GLU A 10 3.47 -6.76 4.37
CA GLU A 10 3.60 -7.10 5.80
C GLU A 10 3.76 -8.62 5.95
N SER A 11 4.01 -9.12 7.15
CA SER A 11 4.05 -10.56 7.40
C SER A 11 2.74 -11.06 7.97
N GLN A 12 2.41 -12.29 7.61
CA GLN A 12 1.37 -13.10 8.25
C GLN A 12 1.94 -14.04 9.33
N GLU A 13 3.22 -13.89 9.66
CA GLU A 13 3.94 -14.69 10.64
C GLU A 13 4.41 -13.82 11.81
N ALA A 14 4.47 -14.41 13.00
CA ALA A 14 4.94 -13.69 14.18
C ALA A 14 6.41 -13.28 14.06
N CYS A 15 7.25 -14.08 13.40
CA CYS A 15 8.68 -13.87 13.24
C CYS A 15 9.16 -14.46 11.90
N MET A 16 9.25 -13.66 10.83
CA MET A 16 9.87 -14.09 9.60
C MET A 16 11.39 -14.19 9.75
N LYS A 17 11.95 -15.22 9.11
CA LYS A 17 13.39 -15.46 9.06
C LYS A 17 13.93 -15.02 7.70
N PRO A 18 15.11 -14.38 7.63
CA PRO A 18 15.77 -14.14 6.36
C PRO A 18 16.04 -15.47 5.63
N ARG A 19 15.94 -15.47 4.31
CA ARG A 19 16.42 -16.57 3.47
C ARG A 19 17.91 -16.42 3.26
N PHE A 20 18.63 -17.52 3.46
CA PHE A 20 20.05 -17.63 3.16
C PHE A 20 20.23 -18.62 2.01
N PRO A 21 21.08 -18.33 1.01
CA PRO A 21 21.33 -19.28 -0.04
C PRO A 21 22.11 -20.49 0.52
N ALA A 22 21.74 -21.69 0.10
CA ALA A 22 22.26 -22.94 0.68
C ALA A 22 23.75 -23.22 0.39
N GLN A 23 24.37 -22.48 -0.53
CA GLN A 23 25.72 -22.76 -1.07
C GLN A 23 26.66 -21.54 -1.10
N VAL A 24 26.54 -20.61 -0.16
CA VAL A 24 27.51 -19.50 -0.08
C VAL A 24 28.64 -19.85 0.89
N HIS A 25 29.86 -19.90 0.37
CA HIS A 25 31.11 -20.12 1.12
C HIS A 25 31.74 -18.82 1.65
N ASP A 26 31.16 -17.66 1.32
CA ASP A 26 31.66 -16.35 1.72
C ASP A 26 30.63 -15.64 2.61
N GLU A 27 30.96 -15.41 3.87
CA GLU A 27 30.10 -14.70 4.85
C GLU A 27 29.72 -13.28 4.39
N ASN A 28 30.39 -12.75 3.35
CA ASN A 28 30.14 -11.42 2.80
C ASN A 28 29.23 -11.39 1.56
N LEU A 29 28.79 -12.53 1.01
CA LEU A 29 27.99 -12.58 -0.23
C LEU A 29 26.51 -12.96 -0.01
N ASP A 30 25.65 -12.12 -0.56
CA ASP A 30 24.23 -12.31 -0.89
C ASP A 30 23.26 -12.73 0.22
N VAL A 31 23.09 -11.84 1.21
CA VAL A 31 21.80 -11.72 1.89
C VAL A 31 20.84 -11.02 0.93
N LEU A 32 19.72 -11.70 0.59
CA LEU A 32 18.64 -11.10 -0.19
C LEU A 32 18.19 -9.78 0.44
N PRO A 33 17.74 -8.81 -0.38
CA PRO A 33 17.46 -7.48 0.12
C PRO A 33 16.38 -7.46 1.22
N SER A 34 16.62 -6.73 2.31
CA SER A 34 15.68 -6.68 3.46
C SER A 34 14.35 -6.02 3.09
N TRP A 35 14.34 -5.20 2.03
CA TRP A 35 13.15 -4.55 1.50
C TRP A 35 12.28 -5.45 0.62
N SER A 36 12.83 -6.56 0.12
CA SER A 36 12.09 -7.51 -0.73
C SER A 36 11.49 -8.61 0.13
N TRP A 37 10.19 -8.87 -0.03
CA TRP A 37 9.54 -10.02 0.62
C TRP A 37 10.17 -11.36 0.22
N MET A 38 10.75 -11.44 -0.99
CA MET A 38 11.44 -12.63 -1.47
C MET A 38 12.67 -12.98 -0.64
N GLY A 39 13.21 -12.00 0.10
CA GLY A 39 14.30 -12.20 1.05
C GLY A 39 13.93 -12.94 2.32
N TRP A 40 12.65 -13.30 2.52
CA TRP A 40 12.14 -13.79 3.79
C TRP A 40 11.36 -15.11 3.65
N GLN A 41 11.44 -15.93 4.69
CA GLN A 41 10.67 -17.17 4.85
C GLN A 41 9.36 -16.87 5.58
N GLY A 42 8.27 -17.41 5.07
CA GLY A 42 6.92 -17.25 5.64
C GLY A 42 5.94 -16.63 4.66
N ARG A 43 4.72 -16.40 5.13
CA ARG A 43 3.64 -15.77 4.38
C ARG A 43 3.64 -14.26 4.55
N ILE A 44 3.15 -13.57 3.53
CA ILE A 44 2.99 -12.11 3.53
C ILE A 44 1.54 -11.72 3.63
N ASP A 45 1.29 -10.61 4.32
CA ASP A 45 -0.01 -9.96 4.35
C ASP A 45 -0.11 -8.99 3.17
N VAL A 46 -1.07 -9.29 2.29
CA VAL A 46 -1.34 -8.53 1.07
C VAL A 46 -2.41 -7.45 1.30
N GLY A 47 -2.91 -7.28 2.53
CA GLY A 47 -3.93 -6.30 2.88
C GLY A 47 -3.53 -4.88 2.47
N SER A 48 -2.29 -4.48 2.78
CA SER A 48 -1.75 -3.15 2.44
C SER A 48 -1.58 -2.93 0.92
N TRP A 49 -1.58 -4.00 0.11
CA TRP A 49 -1.52 -3.90 -1.36
C TRP A 49 -2.84 -3.56 -2.02
N LYS A 50 -3.97 -3.61 -1.29
CA LYS A 50 -5.28 -3.22 -1.82
C LYS A 50 -5.30 -1.80 -2.38
N SER A 51 -4.51 -0.90 -1.78
CA SER A 51 -4.36 0.48 -2.23
C SER A 51 -3.80 0.62 -3.66
N GLY A 52 -3.19 -0.43 -4.20
CA GLY A 52 -2.73 -0.48 -5.58
C GLY A 52 -3.79 -0.93 -6.58
N ASN A 53 -5.02 -1.23 -6.13
CA ASN A 53 -6.15 -1.63 -6.98
C ASN A 53 -7.22 -0.54 -7.09
N ASP A 54 -6.91 0.69 -6.66
CA ASP A 54 -7.83 1.84 -6.71
C ASP A 54 -8.22 2.23 -8.14
N TYR A 55 -7.48 1.77 -9.14
CA TYR A 55 -7.86 1.87 -10.55
C TYR A 55 -9.00 0.94 -10.96
N LEU A 56 -9.32 -0.11 -10.20
CA LEU A 56 -10.36 -1.07 -10.55
C LEU A 56 -11.72 -0.61 -10.03
N MET A 57 -12.66 -0.37 -10.95
CA MET A 57 -14.00 0.06 -10.58
C MET A 57 -14.73 -0.98 -9.72
N ALA A 58 -14.54 -2.27 -10.00
CA ALA A 58 -15.12 -3.36 -9.20
C ALA A 58 -14.64 -3.38 -7.73
N ARG A 59 -13.59 -2.64 -7.39
CA ARG A 59 -12.98 -2.58 -6.05
C ARG A 59 -13.35 -1.32 -5.26
N ILE A 60 -14.21 -0.45 -5.81
CA ILE A 60 -14.68 0.76 -5.11
C ILE A 60 -15.35 0.42 -3.77
N ARG A 61 -16.10 -0.68 -3.73
CA ARG A 61 -16.87 -1.10 -2.55
C ARG A 61 -16.02 -1.74 -1.43
N ASP A 62 -14.73 -1.99 -1.66
CA ASP A 62 -13.88 -2.75 -0.73
C ASP A 62 -13.21 -1.87 0.36
N GLY A 63 -13.67 -0.63 0.56
CA GLY A 63 -13.05 0.36 1.45
C GLY A 63 -11.76 0.89 0.83
N GLN A 64 -11.86 1.92 0.00
CA GLN A 64 -10.72 2.40 -0.80
C GLN A 64 -9.67 3.10 0.08
N THR A 65 -8.48 2.53 0.07
CA THR A 65 -7.26 3.21 0.46
C THR A 65 -6.53 3.64 -0.80
N HIS A 66 -5.96 4.83 -0.79
CA HIS A 66 -5.20 5.35 -1.92
C HIS A 66 -3.73 5.46 -1.53
N THR A 67 -2.84 5.16 -2.48
CA THR A 67 -1.41 5.38 -2.34
C THR A 67 -0.94 6.44 -3.34
N VAL A 68 -0.21 7.44 -2.86
CA VAL A 68 0.38 8.51 -3.66
C VAL A 68 1.91 8.38 -3.57
N PRO A 69 2.61 8.04 -4.67
CA PRO A 69 4.06 7.98 -4.68
C PRO A 69 4.69 9.33 -4.31
N THR A 70 5.66 9.33 -3.41
CA THR A 70 6.41 10.54 -3.02
C THR A 70 7.91 10.42 -3.26
N VAL A 71 8.40 9.23 -3.57
CA VAL A 71 9.83 8.93 -3.71
C VAL A 71 10.17 8.67 -5.17
N VAL A 72 11.24 9.29 -5.64
CA VAL A 72 11.87 8.92 -6.91
C VAL A 72 12.86 7.79 -6.62
N TRP A 73 12.51 6.59 -7.10
CA TRP A 73 13.29 5.38 -6.88
C TRP A 73 14.37 5.17 -7.94
N PHE A 74 15.47 4.58 -7.52
CA PHE A 74 16.60 4.17 -8.33
C PHE A 74 17.06 2.78 -7.91
N VAL A 75 17.50 1.97 -8.87
CA VAL A 75 18.12 0.68 -8.62
C VAL A 75 19.57 0.70 -9.09
N ARG A 76 20.42 -0.09 -8.43
CA ARG A 76 21.82 -0.27 -8.80
C ARG A 76 22.33 -1.63 -8.31
N GLU A 77 23.34 -2.16 -8.99
CA GLU A 77 23.92 -3.46 -8.66
C GLU A 77 24.84 -3.37 -7.43
N SER A 78 25.70 -2.37 -7.37
CA SER A 78 26.61 -2.12 -6.24
C SER A 78 26.63 -0.65 -5.84
N VAL A 79 27.40 -0.31 -4.80
CA VAL A 79 27.48 1.08 -4.36
C VAL A 79 28.29 1.97 -5.32
N GLU A 80 29.08 1.35 -6.20
CA GLU A 80 29.95 1.94 -7.21
C GLU A 80 29.28 2.07 -8.59
N THR A 81 28.21 1.32 -8.86
CA THR A 81 27.50 1.38 -10.15
C THR A 81 26.55 2.57 -10.25
N ASP A 82 26.30 3.01 -11.49
CA ASP A 82 25.36 4.08 -11.81
C ASP A 82 23.94 3.81 -11.32
N LEU A 83 23.22 4.88 -11.02
CA LEU A 83 21.82 4.83 -10.59
C LEU A 83 20.91 4.73 -11.82
N ILE A 84 20.12 3.66 -11.89
CA ILE A 84 19.08 3.48 -12.91
C ILE A 84 17.74 3.91 -12.30
N ARG A 85 17.11 4.92 -12.86
CA ARG A 85 15.80 5.40 -12.39
C ARG A 85 14.73 4.34 -12.61
N VAL A 86 13.90 4.11 -11.59
CA VAL A 86 12.67 3.32 -11.70
C VAL A 86 11.54 4.24 -12.14
N GLU A 87 11.06 4.05 -13.36
CA GLU A 87 9.94 4.83 -13.89
C GLU A 87 8.61 4.32 -13.31
N SER A 88 8.03 5.09 -12.37
CA SER A 88 6.72 4.84 -11.76
C SER A 88 5.69 5.75 -12.43
N THR A 89 4.94 5.23 -13.40
CA THR A 89 3.96 6.01 -14.19
C THR A 89 2.51 5.65 -13.88
N TRP A 90 2.28 4.80 -12.89
CA TRP A 90 0.97 4.19 -12.65
C TRP A 90 -0.10 5.16 -12.18
N CYS A 91 0.27 6.14 -11.35
CA CYS A 91 -0.64 7.16 -10.86
C CYS A 91 -0.73 8.38 -11.78
N LYS A 92 0.04 8.42 -12.89
CA LYS A 92 0.13 9.60 -13.77
C LYS A 92 -1.25 10.04 -14.28
N TYR A 93 -2.06 9.08 -14.74
CA TYR A 93 -3.39 9.39 -15.27
C TYR A 93 -4.40 9.71 -14.19
N ARG A 94 -4.30 9.05 -13.02
CA ARG A 94 -5.09 9.40 -11.84
C ARG A 94 -4.87 10.88 -11.49
N THR A 95 -3.62 11.27 -11.24
CA THR A 95 -3.25 12.66 -10.94
C THR A 95 -3.67 13.63 -12.05
N ALA A 96 -3.49 13.28 -13.32
CA ALA A 96 -3.87 14.16 -14.43
C ALA A 96 -5.39 14.36 -14.54
N ILE A 97 -6.19 13.33 -14.24
CA ILE A 97 -7.65 13.42 -14.21
C ILE A 97 -8.09 14.21 -12.98
N GLU A 98 -7.61 13.83 -11.80
CA GLU A 98 -8.03 14.41 -10.52
C GLU A 98 -7.62 15.88 -10.37
N GLU A 99 -6.38 16.23 -10.69
CA GLU A 99 -5.84 17.57 -10.43
C GLU A 99 -6.01 18.54 -11.60
N HIS A 100 -6.14 18.03 -12.83
CA HIS A 100 -6.08 18.85 -14.04
C HIS A 100 -7.26 18.65 -15.00
N GLY A 101 -8.21 17.76 -14.68
CA GLY A 101 -9.37 17.47 -15.53
C GLY A 101 -8.97 17.03 -16.95
N ARG A 102 -7.77 16.45 -17.09
CA ARG A 102 -7.17 16.18 -18.40
C ARG A 102 -7.87 14.98 -19.05
N GLU A 103 -8.24 15.11 -20.33
CA GLU A 103 -8.98 14.08 -21.06
C GLU A 103 -8.14 13.26 -22.05
N ASP A 104 -6.83 13.52 -22.18
CA ASP A 104 -6.01 12.78 -23.11
C ASP A 104 -5.73 11.36 -22.59
N LEU A 105 -6.21 10.39 -23.35
CA LEU A 105 -6.08 8.99 -22.99
C LEU A 105 -4.83 8.39 -23.66
N PRO A 106 -4.14 7.47 -22.98
CA PRO A 106 -3.12 6.67 -23.61
C PRO A 106 -3.68 5.86 -24.78
N ASP A 107 -2.82 5.52 -25.74
CA ASP A 107 -3.19 4.72 -26.90
C ASP A 107 -3.90 3.41 -26.49
N GLY A 108 -5.02 3.15 -27.16
CA GLY A 108 -5.84 1.97 -26.90
C GLY A 108 -6.78 2.09 -25.70
N TRP A 109 -6.87 3.24 -25.04
CA TRP A 109 -7.87 3.52 -24.00
C TRP A 109 -9.04 4.32 -24.54
N THR A 110 -10.22 4.06 -23.98
CA THR A 110 -11.48 4.71 -24.33
C THR A 110 -12.23 5.09 -23.06
N LYS A 111 -12.90 6.24 -23.07
CA LYS A 111 -13.69 6.79 -21.96
C LYS A 111 -15.18 6.50 -22.20
N HIS A 112 -15.86 5.97 -21.18
CA HIS A 112 -17.25 5.54 -21.21
C HIS A 112 -18.01 6.14 -20.03
N ARG A 113 -19.26 6.54 -20.24
CA ARG A 113 -20.11 7.01 -19.14
C ARG A 113 -20.62 5.80 -18.35
N ILE A 114 -20.59 5.89 -17.02
CA ILE A 114 -21.17 4.88 -16.14
C ILE A 114 -22.70 5.06 -16.13
N PRO A 115 -23.49 4.01 -16.41
CA PRO A 115 -24.95 4.06 -16.29
C PRO A 115 -25.37 4.25 -14.84
N LEU A 116 -26.36 5.12 -14.60
CA LEU A 116 -26.86 5.42 -13.24
C LEU A 116 -27.37 4.16 -12.50
N GLY A 117 -27.96 3.20 -13.21
CA GLY A 117 -28.43 1.94 -12.61
C GLY A 117 -27.32 1.00 -12.15
N GLU A 118 -26.06 1.28 -12.51
CA GLU A 118 -24.88 0.51 -12.07
C GLU A 118 -24.18 1.18 -10.86
N LEU A 119 -24.57 2.40 -10.49
CA LEU A 119 -24.06 3.13 -9.33
C LEU A 119 -24.83 2.77 -8.07
N VAL A 120 -24.15 2.41 -6.98
CA VAL A 120 -24.73 2.34 -5.62
C VAL A 120 -24.33 3.55 -4.78
N GLN A 121 -25.03 3.81 -3.67
CA GLN A 121 -24.81 4.98 -2.80
C GLN A 121 -23.32 5.21 -2.43
N ALA A 122 -22.58 4.16 -2.08
CA ALA A 122 -21.14 4.22 -1.79
C ALA A 122 -20.25 4.58 -2.99
N ASP A 123 -20.75 4.47 -4.23
CA ASP A 123 -20.05 4.94 -5.41
C ASP A 123 -20.20 6.47 -5.57
N TYR A 124 -21.26 7.09 -5.02
CA TYR A 124 -21.53 8.53 -5.17
C TYR A 124 -20.52 9.39 -4.40
N ASP A 125 -20.05 8.96 -3.23
CA ASP A 125 -19.05 9.71 -2.43
C ASP A 125 -17.67 9.77 -3.11
N VAL A 126 -17.34 8.77 -3.94
CA VAL A 126 -16.12 8.74 -4.77
C VAL A 126 -16.32 9.51 -6.09
N ILE A 127 -17.58 9.67 -6.52
CA ILE A 127 -18.00 10.38 -7.74
C ILE A 127 -18.25 11.87 -7.48
N ASP A 128 -18.32 12.32 -6.22
CA ASP A 128 -18.41 13.73 -5.80
C ASP A 128 -17.09 14.52 -6.00
N HIS A 129 -16.32 14.12 -7.00
CA HIS A 129 -15.22 14.90 -7.55
C HIS A 129 -15.74 16.24 -8.12
N PRO A 130 -15.01 17.36 -7.99
CA PRO A 130 -15.46 18.69 -8.41
C PRO A 130 -15.82 18.87 -9.91
N ASP A 131 -15.60 17.86 -10.76
CA ASP A 131 -16.01 17.81 -12.17
C ASP A 131 -17.21 16.85 -12.45
N GLY A 132 -17.73 16.16 -11.43
CA GLY A 132 -19.10 15.63 -11.34
C GLY A 132 -19.52 14.63 -12.43
N ARG A 133 -18.62 13.79 -12.95
CA ARG A 133 -19.00 12.83 -14.00
C ARG A 133 -18.46 11.42 -13.79
N PRO A 134 -19.34 10.41 -13.69
CA PRO A 134 -18.94 9.04 -13.45
C PRO A 134 -18.50 8.43 -14.78
N TYR A 135 -17.21 8.54 -15.09
CA TYR A 135 -16.61 7.89 -16.25
C TYR A 135 -15.84 6.65 -15.82
N ALA A 136 -15.93 5.62 -16.66
CA ALA A 136 -15.07 4.45 -16.63
C ALA A 136 -14.20 4.42 -17.87
N TYR A 137 -13.01 3.87 -17.73
CA TYR A 137 -12.02 3.73 -18.79
C TYR A 137 -11.89 2.25 -19.16
N ARG A 138 -11.78 1.98 -20.46
CA ARG A 138 -11.64 0.63 -21.00
C ARG A 138 -10.51 0.56 -22.00
N ARG A 139 -9.75 -0.53 -21.97
CA ARG A 139 -8.75 -0.83 -23.01
C ARG A 139 -9.40 -1.58 -24.17
N ALA A 140 -9.05 -1.22 -25.40
CA ALA A 140 -9.57 -1.81 -26.63
C ALA A 140 -9.32 -3.32 -26.76
N SER A 141 -8.30 -3.87 -26.08
CA SER A 141 -7.99 -5.30 -26.06
C SER A 141 -8.76 -6.09 -24.98
N GLY A 142 -9.58 -5.43 -24.16
CA GLY A 142 -10.46 -6.11 -23.21
C GLY A 142 -11.46 -6.98 -23.97
N ARG A 143 -11.71 -8.20 -23.47
CA ARG A 143 -12.66 -9.13 -24.08
C ARG A 143 -14.01 -8.42 -24.25
N LYS A 144 -14.52 -8.33 -25.48
CA LYS A 144 -15.90 -7.91 -25.72
C LYS A 144 -16.78 -9.09 -25.29
N PRO A 145 -17.66 -8.94 -24.28
CA PRO A 145 -18.66 -9.96 -24.01
C PRO A 145 -19.58 -10.08 -25.22
N ASP A 146 -20.18 -11.25 -25.42
CA ASP A 146 -21.14 -11.48 -26.52
C ASP A 146 -22.42 -10.62 -26.37
N TRP A 147 -22.61 -9.97 -25.20
CA TRP A 147 -23.69 -9.04 -24.90
C TRP A 147 -23.15 -7.70 -24.36
N ASP A 148 -23.70 -6.59 -24.85
CA ASP A 148 -23.25 -5.24 -24.50
C ASP A 148 -23.85 -4.77 -23.16
N ARG A 149 -23.37 -5.32 -22.03
CA ARG A 149 -23.73 -4.84 -20.69
C ARG A 149 -22.53 -4.24 -19.96
N PHE A 150 -22.73 -3.10 -19.30
CA PHE A 150 -21.65 -2.32 -18.68
C PHE A 150 -20.87 -3.11 -17.60
N ASP A 151 -21.58 -3.89 -16.79
CA ASP A 151 -21.08 -4.78 -15.74
C ASP A 151 -20.22 -5.96 -16.24
N GLN A 152 -20.30 -6.29 -17.52
CA GLN A 152 -19.53 -7.39 -18.13
C GLN A 152 -18.16 -6.95 -18.66
N TYR A 153 -17.87 -5.64 -18.66
CA TYR A 153 -16.56 -5.12 -19.05
C TYR A 153 -15.65 -4.96 -17.83
N GLU A 154 -14.34 -5.11 -18.05
CA GLU A 154 -13.34 -4.61 -17.10
C GLU A 154 -13.32 -3.08 -17.16
N ASN A 155 -13.97 -2.45 -16.19
CA ASN A 155 -14.05 -1.00 -16.05
C ASN A 155 -12.97 -0.51 -15.07
N TYR A 156 -12.27 0.54 -15.49
CA TYR A 156 -11.21 1.17 -14.72
C TYR A 156 -11.63 2.59 -14.33
N LEU A 157 -11.26 3.06 -13.14
CA LEU A 157 -11.50 4.44 -12.70
C LEU A 157 -10.59 5.44 -13.39
N PHE A 158 -9.42 5.00 -13.84
CA PHE A 158 -8.49 5.77 -14.66
C PHE A 158 -7.59 4.81 -15.46
N PRO A 159 -7.01 5.26 -16.60
CA PRO A 159 -6.06 4.46 -17.34
C PRO A 159 -4.83 4.10 -16.52
N ILE A 160 -4.32 2.88 -16.69
CA ILE A 160 -3.04 2.44 -16.13
C ILE A 160 -2.04 2.08 -17.23
N PRO A 161 -0.73 2.25 -17.00
CA PRO A 161 0.29 1.72 -17.90
C PRO A 161 0.15 0.21 -17.99
N LEU A 162 -0.16 -0.29 -19.19
CA LEU A 162 -0.22 -1.71 -19.49
C LEU A 162 0.82 -2.02 -20.55
N ALA A 163 1.47 -3.19 -20.45
CA ALA A 163 2.35 -3.66 -21.51
C ALA A 163 1.57 -3.67 -22.84
N SER A 164 2.05 -2.93 -23.83
CA SER A 164 1.52 -2.93 -25.18
C SER A 164 1.82 -4.28 -25.82
N SER A 165 0.78 -5.03 -26.20
CA SER A 165 0.94 -6.27 -26.96
C SER A 165 1.56 -6.04 -28.35
N SER A 166 1.60 -4.79 -28.83
CA SER A 166 2.12 -4.39 -30.13
C SER A 166 3.63 -4.08 -30.16
N VAL A 167 4.31 -4.05 -29.00
CA VAL A 167 5.76 -3.81 -28.95
C VAL A 167 6.49 -5.15 -28.86
N ALA A 168 6.38 -5.92 -29.93
CA ALA A 168 7.22 -7.09 -30.19
C ALA A 168 8.56 -6.70 -30.87
N GLY A 169 8.89 -5.41 -30.94
CA GLY A 169 10.14 -4.89 -31.49
C GLY A 169 10.88 -4.04 -30.45
N GLU A 170 12.09 -4.47 -30.10
CA GLU A 170 13.16 -3.82 -29.31
C GLU A 170 12.84 -3.30 -27.88
N ASN A 171 11.59 -2.93 -27.58
CA ASN A 171 11.09 -2.50 -26.27
C ASN A 171 10.17 -3.55 -25.63
N ALA A 172 10.42 -4.84 -25.90
CA ALA A 172 9.89 -5.88 -25.02
C ALA A 172 10.27 -5.50 -23.59
N MET A 173 9.37 -5.70 -22.61
CA MET A 173 9.75 -5.63 -21.19
C MET A 173 10.79 -6.72 -20.94
N VAL A 174 12.05 -6.44 -21.28
CA VAL A 174 13.20 -7.21 -20.85
C VAL A 174 13.22 -6.96 -19.36
N ALA A 175 12.72 -7.93 -18.59
CA ALA A 175 12.96 -7.95 -17.16
C ALA A 175 14.45 -7.65 -16.99
N PRO A 176 14.83 -6.57 -16.30
CA PRO A 176 16.24 -6.22 -16.17
C PRO A 176 16.97 -7.47 -15.70
N LYS A 177 18.03 -7.88 -16.39
CA LYS A 177 18.94 -8.95 -15.91
C LYS A 177 19.62 -8.56 -14.59
N LEU A 178 19.36 -7.35 -14.12
CA LEU A 178 19.80 -6.79 -12.86
C LEU A 178 19.01 -7.39 -11.71
N PHE A 179 19.60 -8.40 -11.07
CA PHE A 179 19.32 -8.65 -9.66
C PHE A 179 19.96 -7.50 -8.88
N THR A 180 19.16 -6.52 -8.44
CA THR A 180 19.69 -5.37 -7.70
C THR A 180 19.49 -5.56 -6.20
N PRO A 181 20.56 -5.72 -5.41
CA PRO A 181 20.43 -5.76 -3.95
C PRO A 181 20.07 -4.37 -3.38
N LEU A 182 20.29 -3.28 -4.13
CA LEU A 182 20.17 -1.92 -3.62
C LEU A 182 19.04 -1.15 -4.30
N LEU A 183 18.08 -0.72 -3.49
CA LEU A 183 17.06 0.25 -3.84
C LEU A 183 17.41 1.60 -3.21
N SER A 184 17.49 2.66 -4.00
CA SER A 184 17.82 4.00 -3.52
C SER A 184 16.71 5.01 -3.85
N GLY A 185 16.56 6.05 -3.04
CA GLY A 185 15.56 7.07 -3.29
C GLY A 185 15.75 8.33 -2.46
N CYS A 186 15.36 9.47 -3.02
CA CYS A 186 15.29 10.73 -2.29
C CYS A 186 13.97 10.78 -1.51
N THR A 187 14.06 10.88 -0.18
CA THR A 187 12.88 10.93 0.68
C THR A 187 13.13 11.77 1.93
N GLU A 188 12.10 11.96 2.73
CA GLU A 188 12.19 12.56 4.05
C GLU A 188 12.34 11.48 5.13
N ARG A 189 13.10 11.83 6.18
CA ARG A 189 13.18 11.04 7.41
C ARG A 189 12.80 11.87 8.63
N THR A 190 12.33 11.16 9.64
CA THR A 190 12.12 11.71 10.99
C THR A 190 12.45 10.65 12.05
N HIS A 191 12.39 11.05 13.32
CA HIS A 191 12.49 10.14 14.43
C HIS A 191 11.24 10.22 15.31
N LEU A 192 10.65 9.07 15.59
CA LEU A 192 9.53 8.90 16.52
C LEU A 192 9.90 7.82 17.55
N PHE A 193 8.99 7.54 18.47
CA PHE A 193 9.20 6.57 19.54
C PHE A 193 8.22 5.41 19.43
N LEU A 194 8.70 4.20 19.77
CA LEU A 194 7.84 3.03 19.87
C LEU A 194 7.05 3.07 21.18
N GLY A 195 5.73 2.99 21.05
CA GLY A 195 4.79 2.83 22.14
C GLY A 195 4.50 1.34 22.45
N PRO A 196 3.43 1.07 23.22
CA PRO A 196 3.01 -0.29 23.49
C PRO A 196 2.53 -1.00 22.22
N ARG A 197 2.67 -2.34 22.20
CA ARG A 197 2.00 -3.17 21.19
C ARG A 197 0.49 -3.11 21.36
N GLY A 198 -0.22 -3.06 20.25
CA GLY A 198 -1.64 -3.32 20.18
C GLY A 198 -1.97 -4.81 20.42
N PRO A 199 -3.26 -5.15 20.44
CA PRO A 199 -3.69 -6.53 20.63
C PRO A 199 -3.19 -7.45 19.51
N ASP A 200 -3.00 -8.73 19.82
CA ASP A 200 -2.67 -9.75 18.84
C ASP A 200 -3.68 -9.79 17.71
N ARG A 201 -3.18 -10.02 16.50
CA ARG A 201 -4.00 -10.17 15.30
C ARG A 201 -4.27 -11.64 15.04
N SER A 202 -5.53 -11.97 14.74
CA SER A 202 -5.86 -13.27 14.16
C SER A 202 -5.59 -13.22 12.66
N VAL A 203 -4.78 -14.14 12.18
CA VAL A 203 -4.49 -14.32 10.75
C VAL A 203 -5.01 -15.68 10.34
N GLU A 204 -5.70 -15.71 9.21
CA GLU A 204 -6.22 -16.94 8.63
C GLU A 204 -5.22 -17.48 7.60
N ASP A 205 -4.86 -18.74 7.77
CA ASP A 205 -4.13 -19.51 6.78
C ASP A 205 -5.08 -19.90 5.65
N ALA A 206 -4.87 -19.33 4.47
CA ALA A 206 -5.71 -19.58 3.30
C ALA A 206 -5.69 -21.05 2.82
N GLU A 207 -4.62 -21.80 3.10
CA GLU A 207 -4.50 -23.21 2.70
C GLU A 207 -5.15 -24.13 3.72
N THR A 208 -4.88 -23.91 5.01
CA THR A 208 -5.37 -24.80 6.07
C THR A 208 -6.69 -24.36 6.69
N HIS A 209 -7.16 -23.14 6.36
CA HIS A 209 -8.29 -22.46 7.00
C HIS A 209 -8.15 -22.37 8.54
N SER A 210 -6.93 -22.53 9.05
CA SER A 210 -6.64 -22.39 10.47
C SER A 210 -6.37 -20.93 10.80
N ARG A 211 -6.70 -20.53 12.04
CA ARG A 211 -6.41 -19.19 12.54
C ARG A 211 -5.31 -19.26 13.57
N HIS A 212 -4.23 -18.54 13.34
CA HIS A 212 -3.16 -18.34 14.32
C HIS A 212 -3.09 -16.87 14.73
N LYS A 213 -2.50 -16.64 15.91
CA LYS A 213 -2.29 -15.30 16.44
C LYS A 213 -0.88 -14.83 16.11
N ILE A 214 -0.76 -13.61 15.62
CA ILE A 214 0.51 -12.90 15.49
C ILE A 214 0.51 -11.67 16.39
N PRO A 215 1.70 -11.22 16.85
CA PRO A 215 1.80 -10.00 17.63
C PRO A 215 1.20 -8.79 16.92
N GLY A 216 0.44 -8.00 17.68
CA GLY A 216 -0.12 -6.74 17.20
C GLY A 216 0.95 -5.72 16.79
N PRO A 217 0.54 -4.66 16.06
CA PRO A 217 1.46 -3.61 15.64
C PRO A 217 1.94 -2.82 16.86
N PHE A 218 3.13 -2.23 16.76
CA PHE A 218 3.56 -1.21 17.71
C PHE A 218 2.76 0.07 17.48
N THR A 219 2.31 0.70 18.57
CA THR A 219 1.95 2.11 18.52
C THR A 219 3.19 2.94 18.24
N VAL A 220 3.08 4.01 17.48
CA VAL A 220 4.11 5.04 17.32
C VAL A 220 3.64 6.28 18.05
N VAL A 221 4.54 6.93 18.79
CA VAL A 221 4.27 8.19 19.49
C VAL A 221 5.31 9.24 19.16
N ASP A 222 4.94 10.51 19.29
CA ASP A 222 5.85 11.64 19.16
C ASP A 222 6.67 11.90 20.43
N GLY A 223 7.40 13.01 20.46
CA GLY A 223 8.25 13.39 21.60
C GLY A 223 7.48 13.76 22.86
N GLU A 224 6.18 14.07 22.75
CA GLU A 224 5.30 14.38 23.88
C GLU A 224 4.59 13.12 24.39
N GLY A 225 4.69 12.01 23.64
CA GLY A 225 4.03 10.75 23.94
C GLY A 225 2.63 10.64 23.33
N ASP A 226 2.27 11.59 22.47
CA ASP A 226 1.01 11.57 21.74
C ASP A 226 1.05 10.60 20.58
N TRP A 227 -0.11 10.03 20.27
CA TRP A 227 -0.22 9.01 19.24
C TRP A 227 0.11 9.59 17.86
N ALA A 228 0.98 8.90 17.14
CA ALA A 228 1.43 9.28 15.81
C ALA A 228 1.03 8.29 14.72
N GLY A 229 0.83 7.02 15.06
CA GLY A 229 0.61 5.99 14.06
C GLY A 229 0.84 4.57 14.57
N ILE A 230 1.09 3.65 13.63
CA ILE A 230 1.37 2.24 13.93
C ILE A 230 2.49 1.68 13.05
N LEU A 231 3.22 0.69 13.57
CA LEU A 231 4.27 -0.06 12.85
C LEU A 231 4.08 -1.56 13.04
N GLN A 232 3.93 -2.29 11.93
CA GLN A 232 3.86 -3.75 11.96
C GLN A 232 5.27 -4.34 11.83
N SER A 233 5.79 -4.87 12.93
CA SER A 233 7.08 -5.55 12.97
C SER A 233 6.92 -7.04 12.73
N ASN A 234 7.80 -7.58 11.90
CA ASN A 234 7.66 -8.92 11.36
C ASN A 234 8.93 -9.78 11.41
N PHE A 235 10.02 -9.31 12.03
CA PHE A 235 11.34 -9.95 11.91
C PHE A 235 11.93 -10.42 13.25
N GLU A 236 12.64 -11.56 13.24
CA GLU A 236 13.05 -12.32 14.42
C GLU A 236 14.01 -11.64 15.45
N PRO A 237 14.59 -10.43 15.26
CA PRO A 237 15.07 -9.66 16.40
C PRO A 237 14.06 -8.64 16.93
N VAL A 238 13.19 -8.12 16.05
CA VAL A 238 12.28 -7.00 16.37
C VAL A 238 11.04 -7.49 17.09
N CYS A 239 10.61 -8.72 16.81
CA CYS A 239 9.40 -9.28 17.39
C CYS A 239 9.49 -9.49 18.90
N ASN A 240 10.70 -9.70 19.43
CA ASN A 240 10.97 -9.92 20.85
C ASN A 240 11.35 -8.64 21.62
N ILE A 241 11.28 -7.47 20.99
CA ILE A 241 11.58 -6.21 21.67
C ILE A 241 10.33 -5.75 22.43
N GLU A 242 10.48 -5.41 23.72
CA GLU A 242 9.57 -4.54 24.46
C GLU A 242 10.03 -3.09 24.30
N PRO A 243 9.69 -2.40 23.20
CA PRO A 243 10.47 -1.26 22.74
C PRO A 243 9.93 0.05 23.33
N ARG A 244 9.27 0.02 24.50
CA ARG A 244 8.60 1.22 25.03
C ARG A 244 9.62 2.35 25.18
N GLY A 245 9.39 3.45 24.45
CA GLY A 245 10.26 4.63 24.43
C GLY A 245 11.51 4.48 23.55
N GLN A 246 11.66 3.41 22.78
CA GLN A 246 12.76 3.28 21.83
C GLN A 246 12.56 4.29 20.70
N LYS A 247 13.56 5.16 20.53
CA LYS A 247 13.63 6.07 19.39
C LYS A 247 13.96 5.29 18.11
N VAL A 248 13.19 5.51 17.05
CA VAL A 248 13.33 4.84 15.76
C VAL A 248 13.48 5.83 14.61
N GLU A 249 14.32 5.50 13.63
CA GLU A 249 14.44 6.26 12.37
C GLU A 249 13.36 5.76 11.39
N LEU A 250 12.48 6.67 10.97
CA LEU A 250 11.43 6.41 10.00
C LEU A 250 11.71 7.17 8.71
N VAL A 251 11.53 6.51 7.58
CA VAL A 251 11.59 7.12 6.24
C VAL A 251 10.24 7.01 5.56
N ALA A 252 9.75 8.11 4.99
CA ALA A 252 8.55 8.08 4.18
C ALA A 252 8.83 7.34 2.86
N ILE A 253 7.87 6.57 2.37
CA ILE A 253 7.99 5.89 1.06
C ILE A 253 6.84 6.21 0.11
N SER A 254 5.70 6.61 0.66
CA SER A 254 4.55 7.13 -0.08
C SER A 254 3.62 7.84 0.90
N ARG A 255 2.66 8.59 0.36
CA ARG A 255 1.48 9.06 1.12
C ARG A 255 0.31 8.12 0.90
N GLY A 256 -0.64 8.12 1.82
CA GLY A 256 -1.90 7.46 1.61
C GLY A 256 -3.05 8.18 2.30
N TRP A 257 -4.26 7.82 1.89
CA TRP A 257 -5.48 8.36 2.46
C TRP A 257 -6.66 7.42 2.21
N CYS A 258 -7.71 7.56 3.03
CA CYS A 258 -9.03 7.00 2.79
C CYS A 258 -10.08 7.98 3.34
N PHE A 259 -11.32 7.88 2.85
CA PHE A 259 -12.42 8.64 3.42
C PHE A 259 -12.73 8.13 4.82
N GLU A 260 -13.08 9.02 5.74
CA GLU A 260 -13.80 8.64 6.97
C GLU A 260 -15.21 8.24 6.54
N ASP A 261 -15.64 7.01 6.82
CA ASP A 261 -17.03 6.62 6.58
C ASP A 261 -17.90 7.55 7.45
N VAL A 262 -18.76 8.35 6.79
CA VAL A 262 -19.83 9.09 7.45
C VAL A 262 -20.88 8.06 7.82
N GLU A 263 -20.89 7.68 9.10
CA GLU A 263 -21.93 6.87 9.74
C GLU A 263 -21.98 5.40 9.27
N ASP A 264 -21.36 4.52 10.06
CA ASP A 264 -21.99 3.22 10.31
C ASP A 264 -23.30 3.59 11.04
N ASP A 265 -24.40 3.77 10.31
CA ASP A 265 -25.73 3.67 10.91
C ASP A 265 -25.78 2.26 11.53
N ASP A 266 -25.64 2.22 12.85
CA ASP A 266 -25.98 1.09 13.70
C ASP A 266 -27.47 0.77 13.51
N ASP A 267 -27.86 0.21 12.36
CA ASP A 267 -29.16 -0.44 12.16
C ASP A 267 -29.11 -1.82 12.85
N ASP A 268 -28.98 -1.78 14.18
CA ASP A 268 -29.08 -2.91 15.11
C ASP A 268 -30.55 -3.20 15.51
N ASP A 269 -31.54 -2.81 14.69
CA ASP A 269 -32.98 -2.92 15.04
C ASP A 269 -33.87 -3.56 13.94
N TYR A 270 -33.37 -4.51 13.15
CA TYR A 270 -34.26 -5.40 12.36
C TYR A 270 -34.37 -6.79 12.98
N GLU A 271 -35.41 -6.95 13.80
CA GLU A 271 -35.88 -8.23 14.31
C GLU A 271 -36.06 -9.26 13.18
N GLU A 272 -35.59 -10.46 13.52
CA GLU A 272 -35.64 -11.71 12.80
C GLU A 272 -37.01 -11.97 12.14
N SER A 273 -37.05 -11.91 10.81
CA SER A 273 -38.09 -12.58 10.03
C SER A 273 -37.55 -13.06 8.69
N GLY A 274 -37.19 -14.34 8.67
CA GLY A 274 -37.44 -15.21 7.53
C GLY A 274 -36.44 -15.14 6.37
N GLY A 275 -35.36 -15.92 6.49
CA GLY A 275 -34.86 -16.78 5.41
C GLY A 275 -34.46 -16.12 4.08
N GLY A 276 -33.16 -15.80 3.94
CA GLY A 276 -32.49 -15.79 2.64
C GLY A 276 -31.49 -14.63 2.47
N SER A 277 -30.21 -15.00 2.31
CA SER A 277 -29.10 -14.11 1.93
C SER A 277 -28.59 -13.15 3.03
N ASP A 278 -27.81 -13.75 3.94
CA ASP A 278 -26.75 -13.15 4.75
C ASP A 278 -25.92 -12.08 3.98
N ARG A 279 -26.35 -10.82 4.06
CA ARG A 279 -25.71 -9.65 3.43
C ARG A 279 -25.52 -8.46 4.35
N SER A 280 -25.63 -8.64 5.67
CA SER A 280 -25.01 -7.71 6.62
C SER A 280 -23.49 -7.93 6.61
N LYS A 281 -22.85 -7.54 5.51
CA LYS A 281 -21.40 -7.52 5.42
C LYS A 281 -20.94 -6.28 6.15
N SER A 282 -20.58 -6.44 7.42
CA SER A 282 -19.66 -5.55 8.14
C SER A 282 -18.61 -5.05 7.15
N ARG A 283 -18.65 -3.75 6.81
CA ARG A 283 -17.69 -3.15 5.87
C ARG A 283 -16.31 -3.42 6.46
N ARG A 284 -15.45 -4.11 5.70
CA ARG A 284 -14.08 -4.36 6.13
C ARG A 284 -13.40 -3.00 6.28
N LYS A 285 -12.97 -2.69 7.50
CA LYS A 285 -12.29 -1.44 7.84
C LYS A 285 -11.08 -1.24 6.91
N PRO A 286 -10.88 -0.03 6.36
CA PRO A 286 -9.93 0.18 5.26
C PRO A 286 -8.47 0.08 5.72
N ILE A 287 -8.20 0.33 7.01
CA ILE A 287 -6.87 0.31 7.60
C ILE A 287 -6.89 -0.34 8.99
N GLN A 288 -5.72 -0.81 9.43
CA GLN A 288 -5.56 -1.56 10.69
C GLN A 288 -5.82 -0.71 11.94
N GLU A 289 -5.48 0.58 11.91
CA GLU A 289 -5.63 1.52 13.02
C GLU A 289 -7.01 2.19 13.06
N TRP A 290 -7.98 1.77 12.23
CA TRP A 290 -9.28 2.44 12.08
C TRP A 290 -10.00 2.69 13.41
N ASP A 291 -10.01 1.68 14.28
CA ASP A 291 -10.65 1.71 15.60
C ASP A 291 -9.73 2.19 16.72
N TYR A 292 -8.52 2.64 16.39
CA TYR A 292 -7.59 3.05 17.44
C TYR A 292 -8.16 4.29 18.16
N PRO A 293 -8.39 4.26 19.49
CA PRO A 293 -9.15 5.31 20.18
C PRO A 293 -8.52 6.71 20.08
N LYS A 294 -7.20 6.79 19.91
CA LYS A 294 -6.48 8.07 19.75
C LYS A 294 -6.27 8.48 18.29
N ARG A 295 -6.78 7.72 17.31
CA ARG A 295 -6.68 8.10 15.89
C ARG A 295 -7.49 9.38 15.68
N PRO A 296 -6.91 10.44 15.10
CA PRO A 296 -7.67 11.64 14.76
C PRO A 296 -8.79 11.32 13.77
N ARG A 297 -9.99 11.85 14.03
CA ARG A 297 -11.19 11.75 13.18
C ARG A 297 -11.74 13.14 12.86
N THR A 298 -10.85 14.04 12.44
CA THR A 298 -11.07 15.49 12.44
C THR A 298 -11.44 16.09 11.08
N GLY A 299 -11.71 15.24 10.07
CA GLY A 299 -12.07 15.69 8.73
C GLY A 299 -12.71 14.59 7.89
N GLU A 300 -12.98 14.90 6.63
CA GLU A 300 -13.57 13.98 5.64
C GLU A 300 -12.61 12.84 5.23
N LYS A 301 -11.30 13.11 5.28
CA LYS A 301 -10.25 12.15 4.90
C LYS A 301 -9.34 11.90 6.08
N TYR A 302 -9.02 10.63 6.30
CA TYR A 302 -7.88 10.24 7.11
C TYR A 302 -6.65 10.11 6.20
N GLU A 303 -5.58 10.86 6.51
CA GLU A 303 -4.36 10.93 5.71
C GLU A 303 -3.13 10.48 6.50
N TRP A 304 -2.18 9.85 5.81
CA TRP A 304 -0.95 9.34 6.43
C TRP A 304 0.23 9.33 5.47
N TYR A 305 1.42 9.16 6.04
CA TYR A 305 2.63 8.69 5.35
C TYR A 305 2.79 7.20 5.59
N ASN A 306 2.97 6.43 4.51
CA ASN A 306 3.49 5.08 4.61
C ASN A 306 4.99 5.18 4.89
N VAL A 307 5.44 4.50 5.94
CA VAL A 307 6.81 4.64 6.44
C VAL A 307 7.50 3.29 6.57
N LEU A 308 8.82 3.28 6.40
CA LEU A 308 9.67 2.18 6.83
C LEU A 308 10.40 2.59 8.10
N TRP A 309 10.39 1.71 9.09
CA TRP A 309 11.40 1.75 10.15
C TRP A 309 12.66 1.10 9.62
N ILE A 310 13.78 1.83 9.68
CA ILE A 310 15.08 1.37 9.22
C ILE A 310 16.13 1.32 10.33
N GLU A 311 17.11 0.44 10.15
CA GLU A 311 18.38 0.45 10.87
C GLU A 311 19.50 0.73 9.87
N ARG A 312 20.41 1.66 10.19
CA ARG A 312 21.57 1.95 9.33
C ARG A 312 22.81 1.17 9.78
N ARG A 313 23.46 0.49 8.84
CA ARG A 313 24.76 -0.18 9.03
C ARG A 313 25.71 0.30 7.95
N LYS A 314 26.82 0.94 8.35
CA LYS A 314 27.83 1.48 7.43
C LYS A 314 27.23 2.37 6.32
N GLY A 315 26.17 3.13 6.63
CA GLY A 315 25.49 4.02 5.68
C GLY A 315 24.38 3.39 4.83
N THR A 316 24.23 2.05 4.87
CA THR A 316 23.16 1.31 4.21
C THR A 316 22.01 1.08 5.19
N ALA A 317 20.78 1.32 4.73
CA ALA A 317 19.56 1.11 5.50
C ALA A 317 19.04 -0.32 5.32
N TYR A 318 18.56 -0.91 6.41
CA TYR A 318 17.90 -2.21 6.43
C TYR A 318 16.51 -2.03 7.01
N ARG A 319 15.50 -2.58 6.33
CA ARG A 319 14.11 -2.52 6.76
C ARG A 319 13.91 -3.36 8.03
N LYS A 320 13.25 -2.76 9.02
CA LYS A 320 12.84 -3.40 10.28
C LYS A 320 11.34 -3.59 10.39
N SER A 321 10.56 -2.67 9.83
CA SER A 321 9.11 -2.68 9.89
C SER A 321 8.54 -1.73 8.84
N VAL A 322 7.25 -1.86 8.57
CA VAL A 322 6.45 -0.94 7.76
C VAL A 322 5.23 -0.53 8.56
N GLY A 323 4.70 0.65 8.27
CA GLY A 323 3.43 1.08 8.83
C GLY A 323 3.04 2.46 8.36
N ARG A 324 2.25 3.14 9.19
CA ARG A 324 1.62 4.42 8.86
C ARG A 324 1.83 5.41 9.99
N VAL A 325 2.14 6.65 9.62
CA VAL A 325 2.17 7.80 10.53
C VAL A 325 1.17 8.82 10.02
N GLU A 326 0.28 9.28 10.90
CA GLU A 326 -0.72 10.28 10.58
C GLU A 326 -0.05 11.54 10.02
N ARG A 327 -0.66 12.10 8.97
CA ARG A 327 -0.05 13.15 8.15
C ARG A 327 0.31 14.39 8.97
N SER A 328 -0.62 14.89 9.76
CA SER A 328 -0.43 16.11 10.55
C SER A 328 0.68 15.93 11.61
N VAL A 329 0.75 14.76 12.25
CA VAL A 329 1.80 14.42 13.20
C VAL A 329 3.15 14.36 12.49
N TRP A 330 3.25 13.68 11.34
CA TRP A 330 4.49 13.62 10.53
C TRP A 330 4.98 15.01 10.14
N GLU A 331 4.08 15.86 9.65
CA GLU A 331 4.41 17.19 9.14
C GLU A 331 4.87 18.16 10.23
N ARG A 332 4.39 17.98 11.47
CA ARG A 332 4.85 18.73 12.66
C ARG A 332 6.23 18.31 13.15
N GLN A 333 6.73 17.12 12.78
CA GLN A 333 8.05 16.69 13.21
C GLN A 333 9.16 17.47 12.52
N ARG A 334 10.33 17.53 13.15
CA ARG A 334 11.56 17.90 12.46
C ARG A 334 11.92 16.82 11.45
N ARG A 335 11.93 17.20 10.16
CA ARG A 335 12.22 16.31 9.04
C ARG A 335 13.52 16.70 8.36
N ASP A 336 14.29 15.70 7.93
CA ASP A 336 15.47 15.90 7.10
C ASP A 336 15.27 15.21 5.74
N ASN A 337 15.68 15.87 4.66
CA ASN A 337 15.84 15.19 3.38
C ASN A 337 16.99 14.18 3.49
N THR A 338 16.78 12.96 2.98
CA THR A 338 17.76 11.89 2.99
C THR A 338 17.79 11.16 1.66
N PHE A 339 18.99 10.76 1.25
CA PHE A 339 19.16 9.78 0.19
C PHE A 339 19.19 8.38 0.83
N LEU A 340 18.06 7.68 0.74
CA LEU A 340 17.90 6.32 1.23
C LEU A 340 18.70 5.37 0.33
N LYS A 341 19.47 4.47 0.95
CA LYS A 341 20.16 3.34 0.31
C LYS A 341 19.70 2.08 1.02
N LEU A 342 18.63 1.47 0.54
CA LEU A 342 17.96 0.35 1.15
C LEU A 342 18.53 -0.96 0.58
N ALA A 343 19.14 -1.76 1.46
CA ALA A 343 19.58 -3.12 1.16
C ALA A 343 18.56 -4.10 1.69
#